data_AF-A0AAD5XHM2-F1
#
_entry.id   AF-A0AAD5XHM2-F1
#
_cell.length_a   1.000
_cell.length_b   1.000
_cell.length_c   1.000
_cell.angle_alpha   90.00
_cell.angle_beta   90.00
_cell.angle_gamma   90.00
#
_symmetry.space_group_name_H-M   'P 1'
#
loop_
_entity.id
_entity.type
_entity.pdbx_description
1 polymer ?
#
loop_
_entity_poly.entity_id
_entity_poly.type
_entity_poly.pdbx_seq_one_letter_code
_entity_poly.pdbx_strand_id
1 'polypeptide(L)'
;MMTTPSQQYGNANGNGTANGNSNNNNTVLASGHDMLAGHLYHVGFVGGHHSDMILRVQLNGSAATANTTSAHATNPNTAGAVTGGEGSVPPSAAAAAVDVSVPVSVSAADGAPSAAPATTAGAAPPTPPVEAVFKLHKLLAVRSPVLAAMLHDAELRNAASSSEGFVSSPILEISLVAADPSITHEGLSIALGSLYADYSRAILAANHLDPRLLKSVLSAAIFLLLPDLAATAADLIKRDISRASLKEYCAFVSNSQQQQHHHHLSDSSPTSSIANSASPVGSGAPSGSPLTTSWILEIRDAIFVFLCKGLAREISEKTLTPQIWGNKSGDAYRDLVAAFSELPFEWLKKVIESTAFDVPNDMERFSFAKEVVARRARKHRESSGKDGLVAGEENVLMSFGSGRPGASGVTIVRKAVKLPTPQQQHLQQQIQQQQQQQQQQYQQQQYLQYNQQQQYNPHLSYSVVDQYSELQQQLYLQQNLVAQGYAPQERRVWKAGN
;
A
#
# COMPACT_ATOMS: atom_id res chain seq x y z
N MET A 1 61.27 -32.52 -22.55
CA MET A 1 61.08 -32.69 -21.09
C MET A 1 60.26 -31.51 -20.58
N MET A 2 58.96 -31.72 -20.35
CA MET A 2 58.10 -30.96 -19.43
C MET A 2 56.71 -31.59 -19.53
N THR A 3 56.35 -32.36 -18.50
CA THR A 3 55.08 -33.07 -18.34
C THR A 3 54.08 -32.17 -17.60
N THR A 4 52.92 -31.94 -18.19
CA THR A 4 51.73 -31.36 -17.54
C THR A 4 50.85 -32.48 -16.99
N PRO A 5 50.32 -32.38 -15.76
CA PRO A 5 49.41 -33.38 -15.23
C PRO A 5 47.95 -33.04 -15.54
N SER A 6 47.22 -34.05 -16.00
CA SER A 6 45.77 -34.06 -16.18
C SER A 6 45.07 -34.21 -14.82
N GLN A 7 44.19 -33.27 -14.45
CA GLN A 7 43.28 -33.46 -13.33
C GLN A 7 41.92 -33.93 -13.82
N GLN A 8 41.59 -35.14 -13.36
CA GLN A 8 40.38 -35.90 -13.57
C GLN A 8 39.39 -35.52 -12.46
N TYR A 9 38.33 -34.76 -12.78
CA TYR A 9 37.25 -34.49 -11.83
C TYR A 9 36.26 -35.65 -11.82
N GLY A 10 36.21 -36.32 -10.67
CA GLY A 10 35.27 -37.40 -10.36
C GLY A 10 33.84 -36.90 -10.19
N ASN A 11 32.93 -37.64 -10.82
CA ASN A 11 31.49 -37.48 -10.79
C ASN A 11 30.94 -38.09 -9.49
N ALA A 12 30.42 -37.27 -8.56
CA ALA A 12 29.76 -37.74 -7.35
C ALA A 12 28.26 -37.48 -7.44
N ASN A 13 27.54 -38.49 -7.92
CA ASN A 13 26.08 -38.52 -7.97
C ASN A 13 25.57 -39.15 -6.66
N GLY A 14 25.26 -38.32 -5.67
CA GLY A 14 24.73 -38.74 -4.36
C GLY A 14 23.23 -38.47 -4.26
N ASN A 15 22.42 -39.44 -4.70
CA ASN A 15 20.97 -39.42 -4.53
C ASN A 15 20.62 -39.96 -3.13
N GLY A 16 20.37 -39.06 -2.17
CA GLY A 16 20.01 -39.39 -0.79
C GLY A 16 18.59 -38.92 -0.46
N THR A 17 17.60 -39.78 -0.72
CA THR A 17 16.23 -39.66 -0.22
C THR A 17 16.17 -40.02 1.26
N ALA A 18 16.29 -39.03 2.14
CA ALA A 18 16.03 -39.19 3.58
C ALA A 18 14.63 -38.68 3.91
N ASN A 19 13.66 -39.59 3.90
CA ASN A 19 12.30 -39.35 4.40
C ASN A 19 12.30 -39.59 5.92
N GLY A 20 12.61 -38.56 6.69
CA GLY A 20 12.68 -38.60 8.16
C GLY A 20 11.50 -37.89 8.80
N ASN A 21 10.36 -38.57 8.92
CA ASN A 21 9.20 -38.11 9.69
C ASN A 21 9.45 -38.37 11.19
N SER A 22 10.15 -37.46 11.88
CA SER A 22 10.31 -37.48 13.34
C SER A 22 9.29 -36.53 13.99
N ASN A 23 8.14 -37.08 14.38
CA ASN A 23 7.23 -36.46 15.35
C ASN A 23 7.86 -36.51 16.75
N ASN A 24 8.79 -35.60 17.04
CA ASN A 24 9.22 -35.34 18.40
C ASN A 24 8.25 -34.36 19.05
N ASN A 25 7.29 -34.90 19.81
CA ASN A 25 6.54 -34.16 20.83
C ASN A 25 7.50 -33.83 21.99
N ASN A 26 8.40 -32.89 21.77
CA ASN A 26 9.19 -32.30 22.83
C ASN A 26 8.34 -31.17 23.43
N THR A 27 7.57 -31.50 24.47
CA THR A 27 6.89 -30.51 25.31
C THR A 27 7.97 -29.73 26.04
N VAL A 28 8.55 -28.73 25.37
CA VAL A 28 9.45 -27.77 25.98
C VAL A 28 8.65 -27.12 27.09
N LEU A 29 8.99 -27.44 28.35
CA LEU A 29 8.40 -26.80 29.51
C LEU A 29 8.60 -25.30 29.33
N ALA A 30 7.49 -24.58 29.08
CA ALA A 30 7.50 -23.14 28.93
C ALA A 30 8.27 -22.56 30.11
N SER A 31 9.31 -21.78 29.82
CA SER A 31 10.12 -21.23 30.89
C SER A 31 9.23 -20.36 31.78
N GLY A 32 9.54 -20.23 33.08
CA GLY A 32 8.75 -19.37 33.97
C GLY A 32 8.61 -17.92 33.44
N HIS A 33 9.58 -17.49 32.63
CA HIS A 33 9.54 -16.23 31.88
C HIS A 33 8.40 -16.19 30.85
N ASP A 34 8.17 -17.27 30.08
CA ASP A 34 7.12 -17.33 29.07
C ASP A 34 5.71 -17.28 29.69
N MET A 35 5.54 -17.89 30.87
CA MET A 35 4.28 -17.79 31.61
C MET A 35 4.01 -16.37 32.11
N LEU A 36 5.03 -15.68 32.66
CA LEU A 36 4.91 -14.31 33.13
C LEU A 36 4.64 -13.35 31.97
N ALA A 37 5.39 -13.49 30.88
CA ALA A 37 5.21 -12.76 29.63
C ALA A 37 3.81 -12.98 29.04
N GLY A 38 3.35 -14.23 29.04
CA GLY A 38 2.00 -14.59 28.64
C GLY A 38 0.93 -13.95 29.50
N HIS A 39 1.11 -13.94 30.82
CA HIS A 39 0.20 -13.28 31.74
C HIS A 39 0.16 -11.76 31.52
N LEU A 40 1.32 -11.11 31.41
CA LEU A 40 1.43 -9.68 31.13
C LEU A 40 0.83 -9.32 29.76
N TYR A 41 0.92 -10.20 28.77
CA TYR A 41 0.26 -9.98 27.48
C TYR A 41 -1.26 -9.98 27.64
N HIS A 42 -1.84 -11.01 28.24
CA HIS A 42 -3.30 -11.14 28.33
C HIS A 42 -3.92 -10.13 29.30
N VAL A 43 -3.36 -10.00 30.51
CA VAL A 43 -3.91 -9.12 31.54
C VAL A 43 -3.50 -7.67 31.29
N GLY A 44 -2.24 -7.48 30.89
CA GLY A 44 -1.65 -6.17 30.74
C GLY A 44 -1.91 -5.50 29.39
N PHE A 45 -1.47 -6.12 28.30
CA PHE A 45 -1.61 -5.53 26.96
C PHE A 45 -3.04 -5.61 26.44
N VAL A 46 -3.64 -6.81 26.44
CA VAL A 46 -4.99 -7.03 25.92
C VAL A 46 -6.04 -6.44 26.87
N GLY A 47 -5.91 -6.69 28.18
CA GLY A 47 -6.82 -6.16 29.20
C GLY A 47 -6.59 -4.70 29.58
N GLY A 48 -5.40 -4.15 29.33
CA GLY A 48 -5.04 -2.77 29.70
C GLY A 48 -4.86 -2.56 31.20
N HIS A 49 -4.74 -3.62 32.00
CA HIS A 49 -4.54 -3.52 33.45
C HIS A 49 -3.06 -3.23 33.76
N HIS A 50 -2.81 -2.43 34.79
CA HIS A 50 -1.46 -2.08 35.27
C HIS A 50 -0.54 -1.40 34.24
N SER A 51 -1.08 -0.92 33.11
CA SER A 51 -0.31 -0.14 32.14
C SER A 51 0.15 1.18 32.76
N ASP A 52 1.46 1.43 32.73
CA ASP A 52 2.11 2.65 33.16
C ASP A 52 2.50 3.56 31.97
N MET A 53 2.09 3.18 30.76
CA MET A 53 2.30 3.94 29.54
C MET A 53 1.09 3.87 28.59
N ILE A 54 0.77 5.00 27.96
CA ILE A 54 -0.15 5.10 26.82
C ILE A 54 0.65 5.52 25.59
N LEU A 55 0.56 4.72 24.53
CA LEU A 55 1.14 5.01 23.24
C LEU A 55 0.03 5.42 22.27
N ARG A 56 0.08 6.67 21.80
CA ARG A 56 -0.78 7.18 20.73
C ARG A 56 -0.02 7.12 19.41
N VAL A 57 -0.63 6.57 18.38
CA VAL A 57 -0.03 6.50 17.04
C VAL A 57 -0.98 7.15 16.04
N GLN A 58 -0.53 8.23 15.42
CA GLN A 58 -1.23 8.88 14.31
C GLN A 58 -0.92 8.12 13.02
N LEU A 59 -1.95 7.52 12.41
CA LEU A 59 -1.83 6.72 11.20
C LEU A 59 -2.17 7.58 9.97
N ASN A 60 -1.20 7.86 9.11
CA ASN A 60 -1.44 8.57 7.87
C ASN A 60 -2.03 7.63 6.81
N GLY A 61 -3.27 7.88 6.40
CA GLY A 61 -3.81 7.31 5.16
C GLY A 61 -4.65 6.04 5.27
N SER A 62 -4.99 5.57 6.48
CA SER A 62 -6.10 4.64 6.61
C SER A 62 -7.41 5.42 6.43
N ALA A 63 -7.91 5.48 5.19
CA ALA A 63 -9.34 5.63 4.98
C ALA A 63 -9.99 4.53 5.80
N ALA A 64 -10.60 4.91 6.93
CA ALA A 64 -11.14 3.99 7.91
C ALA A 64 -12.12 3.04 7.22
N THR A 65 -11.62 1.90 6.77
CA THR A 65 -12.48 0.81 6.33
C THR A 65 -12.91 0.21 7.65
N ALA A 66 -13.97 0.77 8.21
CA ALA A 66 -14.56 0.36 9.49
C ALA A 66 -15.22 -1.01 9.34
N ASN A 67 -14.46 -2.01 8.92
CA ASN A 67 -14.72 -3.40 9.24
C ASN A 67 -13.89 -3.72 10.49
N THR A 68 -14.22 -3.05 11.59
CA THR A 68 -13.94 -3.60 12.91
C THR A 68 -14.87 -4.80 13.08
N THR A 69 -14.57 -5.89 12.37
CA THR A 69 -14.91 -7.20 12.93
C THR A 69 -14.04 -7.29 14.16
N SER A 70 -14.62 -7.01 15.33
CA SER A 70 -14.00 -7.44 16.56
C SER A 70 -13.77 -8.93 16.37
N ALA A 71 -12.52 -9.34 16.19
CA ALA A 71 -12.14 -10.72 16.34
C ALA A 71 -12.59 -11.09 17.75
N HIS A 72 -13.74 -11.75 17.82
CA HIS A 72 -14.25 -12.34 19.03
C HIS A 72 -13.17 -13.36 19.40
N ALA A 73 -12.33 -13.01 20.36
CA ALA A 73 -11.44 -13.95 21.01
C ALA A 73 -12.35 -15.07 21.53
N THR A 74 -12.41 -16.18 20.80
CA THR A 74 -13.11 -17.37 21.23
C THR A 74 -12.36 -17.88 22.45
N ASN A 75 -12.99 -17.69 23.59
CA ASN A 75 -12.53 -18.09 24.91
C ASN A 75 -12.31 -19.62 24.94
N PRO A 76 -11.08 -20.15 25.10
CA PRO A 76 -10.87 -21.58 25.24
C PRO A 76 -10.90 -21.92 26.73
N ASN A 77 -12.09 -21.93 27.35
CA ASN A 77 -12.22 -22.46 28.70
C ASN A 77 -13.64 -22.97 28.99
N THR A 78 -13.92 -24.18 28.51
CA THR A 78 -14.94 -25.07 29.07
C THR A 78 -14.45 -26.51 28.98
N ALA A 79 -13.60 -26.90 29.94
CA ALA A 79 -13.35 -28.30 30.26
C ALA A 79 -13.77 -28.52 31.71
N GLY A 80 -14.96 -29.12 31.85
CA GLY A 80 -15.51 -29.56 33.12
C GLY A 80 -14.73 -30.73 33.70
N ALA A 81 -14.67 -30.74 35.03
CA ALA A 81 -14.23 -31.85 35.84
C ALA A 81 -15.12 -33.09 35.60
N VAL A 82 -14.51 -34.25 35.35
CA VAL A 82 -15.15 -35.56 35.53
C VAL A 82 -14.12 -36.53 36.12
N THR A 83 -14.55 -37.16 37.20
CA THR A 83 -13.92 -38.21 37.99
C THR A 83 -13.82 -39.54 37.24
N GLY A 84 -12.87 -40.37 37.66
CA GLY A 84 -12.48 -41.61 36.98
C GLY A 84 -13.53 -42.73 36.92
N GLY A 85 -13.28 -43.66 36.00
CA GLY A 85 -13.95 -44.95 35.87
C GLY A 85 -13.25 -45.78 34.80
N GLU A 86 -12.70 -46.93 35.22
CA GLU A 86 -11.99 -47.91 34.39
C GLU A 86 -12.93 -48.61 33.38
N GLY A 87 -12.42 -48.99 32.21
CA GLY A 87 -13.16 -49.84 31.26
C GLY A 87 -12.50 -50.02 29.89
N SER A 88 -12.00 -51.22 29.63
CA SER A 88 -11.27 -51.69 28.43
C SER A 88 -12.12 -51.92 27.15
N VAL A 89 -11.59 -51.49 25.98
CA VAL A 89 -11.48 -52.20 24.65
C VAL A 89 -12.76 -52.33 23.75
N PRO A 90 -12.71 -52.30 22.37
CA PRO A 90 -11.94 -51.50 21.40
C PRO A 90 -12.83 -51.07 20.15
N PRO A 91 -12.38 -50.93 18.86
CA PRO A 91 -12.75 -49.78 18.04
C PRO A 91 -13.69 -50.08 16.84
N SER A 92 -14.45 -49.07 16.38
CA SER A 92 -15.00 -49.10 15.02
C SER A 92 -15.16 -47.68 14.46
N ALA A 93 -14.73 -47.55 13.20
CA ALA A 93 -14.79 -46.38 12.36
C ALA A 93 -16.22 -45.93 12.02
N ALA A 94 -16.42 -44.63 11.82
CA ALA A 94 -17.21 -44.08 10.72
C ALA A 94 -17.12 -42.55 10.68
N ALA A 95 -16.76 -42.04 9.51
CA ALA A 95 -16.90 -40.64 9.13
C ALA A 95 -18.38 -40.28 8.99
N ALA A 96 -18.75 -39.08 9.45
CA ALA A 96 -20.00 -38.44 9.07
C ALA A 96 -19.78 -36.93 8.96
N ALA A 97 -19.83 -36.45 7.72
CA ALA A 97 -19.94 -35.05 7.36
C ALA A 97 -21.33 -34.55 7.76
N VAL A 98 -21.38 -33.41 8.47
CA VAL A 98 -22.61 -32.70 8.79
C VAL A 98 -22.70 -31.48 7.88
N ASP A 99 -23.60 -31.59 6.92
CA ASP A 99 -24.10 -30.55 6.03
C ASP A 99 -25.11 -29.67 6.79
N VAL A 100 -24.87 -28.36 6.86
CA VAL A 100 -25.80 -27.37 7.43
C VAL A 100 -26.16 -26.38 6.34
N SER A 101 -27.27 -26.67 5.66
CA SER A 101 -27.93 -25.78 4.72
C SER A 101 -28.90 -24.86 5.47
N VAL A 102 -28.70 -23.54 5.37
CA VAL A 102 -29.64 -22.50 5.84
C VAL A 102 -30.32 -21.87 4.62
N PRO A 103 -31.66 -21.81 4.54
CA PRO A 103 -32.34 -21.11 3.45
C PRO A 103 -32.44 -19.61 3.75
N VAL A 104 -31.88 -18.78 2.87
CA VAL A 104 -32.13 -17.32 2.84
C VAL A 104 -33.27 -17.05 1.88
N SER A 105 -34.40 -16.61 2.43
CA SER A 105 -35.57 -16.12 1.69
C SER A 105 -35.28 -14.70 1.17
N VAL A 106 -35.20 -14.53 -0.15
CA VAL A 106 -35.09 -13.22 -0.79
C VAL A 106 -36.48 -12.79 -1.25
N SER A 107 -37.06 -11.79 -0.59
CA SER A 107 -38.33 -11.18 -1.00
C SER A 107 -38.04 -9.99 -1.91
N ALA A 108 -38.41 -10.12 -3.19
CA ALA A 108 -38.35 -9.04 -4.18
C ALA A 108 -39.54 -8.09 -3.98
N ALA A 109 -39.26 -6.80 -3.76
CA ALA A 109 -40.24 -5.73 -3.85
C ALA A 109 -39.78 -4.75 -4.93
N ASP A 110 -40.54 -4.71 -6.02
CA ASP A 110 -40.48 -3.69 -7.06
C ASP A 110 -40.85 -2.32 -6.48
N GLY A 111 -39.92 -1.38 -6.57
CA GLY A 111 -40.12 0.02 -6.18
C GLY A 111 -39.41 0.94 -7.17
N ALA A 112 -40.19 1.64 -8.00
CA ALA A 112 -39.72 2.61 -8.97
C ALA A 112 -38.95 3.78 -8.30
N PRO A 113 -37.83 4.25 -8.87
CA PRO A 113 -37.08 5.36 -8.28
C PRO A 113 -37.74 6.71 -8.62
N SER A 114 -38.23 7.39 -7.58
CA SER A 114 -38.58 8.82 -7.60
C SER A 114 -37.29 9.65 -7.64
N ALA A 115 -37.19 10.52 -8.64
CA ALA A 115 -36.02 11.38 -8.88
C ALA A 115 -35.91 12.48 -7.80
N ALA A 116 -34.97 12.33 -6.87
CA ALA A 116 -34.62 13.36 -5.91
C ALA A 116 -33.74 14.46 -6.53
N PRO A 117 -33.88 15.74 -6.12
CA PRO A 117 -33.10 16.85 -6.65
C PRO A 117 -31.63 16.78 -6.23
N ALA A 118 -30.75 17.06 -7.19
CA ALA A 118 -29.29 17.06 -7.03
C ALA A 118 -28.86 18.12 -6.00
N THR A 119 -28.49 17.68 -4.80
CA THR A 119 -27.80 18.49 -3.80
C THR A 119 -26.34 18.69 -4.23
N THR A 120 -25.93 19.94 -4.28
CA THR A 120 -24.55 20.38 -4.54
C THR A 120 -23.62 19.79 -3.49
N ALA A 121 -22.74 18.88 -3.90
CA ALA A 121 -21.74 18.26 -3.04
C ALA A 121 -20.65 19.29 -2.68
N GLY A 122 -20.84 19.98 -1.56
CA GLY A 122 -19.77 20.74 -0.91
C GLY A 122 -18.63 19.79 -0.55
N ALA A 123 -17.38 20.23 -0.78
CA ALA A 123 -16.19 19.47 -0.42
C ALA A 123 -16.30 19.02 1.04
N ALA A 124 -16.34 17.71 1.27
CA ALA A 124 -16.47 17.14 2.60
C ALA A 124 -15.31 17.68 3.47
N PRO A 125 -15.58 18.06 4.73
CA PRO A 125 -14.53 18.49 5.64
C PRO A 125 -13.46 17.38 5.74
N PRO A 126 -12.17 17.75 5.90
CA PRO A 126 -11.10 16.77 6.01
C PRO A 126 -11.41 15.82 7.16
N THR A 127 -11.42 14.52 6.86
CA THR A 127 -11.62 13.49 7.87
C THR A 127 -10.49 13.57 8.89
N PRO A 128 -10.78 13.57 10.20
CA PRO A 128 -9.74 13.63 11.22
C PRO A 128 -8.81 12.41 11.07
N PRO A 129 -7.51 12.57 11.34
CA PRO A 129 -6.56 11.46 11.26
C PRO A 129 -6.97 10.35 12.22
N VAL A 130 -6.81 9.10 11.77
CA VAL A 130 -7.12 7.92 12.60
C VAL A 130 -6.02 7.78 13.65
N GLU A 131 -6.42 7.82 14.91
CA GLU A 131 -5.54 7.66 16.05
C GLU A 131 -5.69 6.25 16.64
N ALA A 132 -4.58 5.52 16.73
CA ALA A 132 -4.51 4.24 17.43
C ALA A 132 -3.96 4.47 18.84
N VAL A 133 -4.60 3.87 19.85
CA VAL A 133 -4.19 4.02 21.26
C VAL A 133 -3.88 2.65 21.85
N PHE A 134 -2.67 2.48 22.35
CA PHE A 134 -2.20 1.25 22.98
C PHE A 134 -1.81 1.51 24.44
N LYS A 135 -2.19 0.57 25.32
CA LYS A 135 -1.78 0.57 26.73
C LYS A 135 -0.63 -0.40 26.89
N LEU A 136 0.52 0.10 27.37
CA LEU A 136 1.77 -0.66 27.43
C LEU A 136 2.37 -0.62 28.84
N HIS A 137 3.26 -1.57 29.09
CA HIS A 137 4.16 -1.56 30.24
C HIS A 137 5.50 -0.99 29.79
N LYS A 138 6.01 0.05 30.45
CA LYS A 138 7.32 0.66 30.14
C LYS A 138 8.42 -0.39 30.08
N LEU A 139 8.43 -1.31 31.05
CA LEU A 139 9.40 -2.41 31.15
C LEU A 139 9.45 -3.31 29.90
N LEU A 140 8.32 -3.45 29.18
CA LEU A 140 8.27 -4.24 27.96
C LEU A 140 8.45 -3.38 26.71
N ALA A 141 7.97 -2.14 26.74
CA ALA A 141 8.15 -1.17 25.67
C ALA A 141 9.63 -0.88 25.39
N VAL A 142 10.51 -0.86 26.41
CA VAL A 142 11.97 -0.66 26.23
C VAL A 142 12.66 -1.74 25.38
N ARG A 143 12.00 -2.86 25.07
CA ARG A 143 12.51 -3.85 24.13
C ARG A 143 12.51 -3.36 22.68
N SER A 144 11.69 -2.35 22.35
CA SER A 144 11.80 -1.61 21.10
C SER A 144 12.81 -0.47 21.30
N PRO A 145 13.91 -0.43 20.53
CA PRO A 145 14.88 0.67 20.63
C PRO A 145 14.26 2.05 20.39
N VAL A 146 13.25 2.14 19.53
CA VAL A 146 12.51 3.38 19.25
C VAL A 146 11.76 3.84 20.49
N LEU A 147 10.96 2.95 21.08
CA LEU A 147 10.19 3.28 22.28
C LEU A 147 11.10 3.55 23.48
N ALA A 148 12.23 2.83 23.61
CA ALA A 148 13.21 3.07 24.67
C ALA A 148 13.78 4.49 24.61
N ALA A 149 14.17 4.97 23.42
CA ALA A 149 14.66 6.34 23.24
C ALA A 149 13.57 7.37 23.59
N MET A 150 12.34 7.17 23.11
CA MET A 150 11.24 8.08 23.40
C MET A 150 10.83 8.11 24.88
N LEU A 151 10.87 6.95 25.54
CA LEU A 151 10.65 6.82 26.98
C LEU A 151 11.67 7.63 27.76
N HIS A 152 12.95 7.48 27.42
CA HIS A 152 14.03 8.24 28.05
C HIS A 152 13.84 9.76 27.88
N ASP A 153 13.56 10.23 26.67
CA ASP A 153 13.31 11.65 26.39
C ASP A 153 12.07 12.20 27.11
N ALA A 154 11.02 11.38 27.24
CA ALA A 154 9.82 11.77 27.97
C ALA A 154 10.07 11.85 29.49
N GLU A 155 10.85 10.93 30.05
CA GLU A 155 11.22 10.94 31.46
C GLU A 155 12.14 12.12 31.82
N LEU A 156 13.11 12.45 30.96
CA LEU A 156 13.96 13.63 31.13
C LEU A 156 13.14 14.93 31.12
N ARG A 157 12.16 15.04 30.22
CA ARG A 157 11.26 16.21 30.17
C ARG A 157 10.41 16.34 31.43
N ASN A 158 9.88 15.21 31.93
CA ASN A 158 9.10 15.19 33.16
C ASN A 158 9.95 15.49 34.42
N ALA A 159 11.21 15.05 34.43
CA ALA A 159 12.16 15.39 35.49
C ALA A 159 12.49 16.88 35.51
N ALA A 160 12.63 17.51 34.34
CA ALA A 160 12.87 18.94 34.23
C ALA A 160 11.67 19.79 34.70
N SER A 161 10.43 19.32 34.48
CA SER A 161 9.22 20.04 34.87
C SER A 161 8.79 19.84 36.33
N SER A 162 9.35 18.86 37.04
CA SER A 162 8.93 18.50 38.40
C SER A 162 9.60 19.33 39.51
N SER A 163 10.37 20.37 39.17
CA SER A 163 10.98 21.28 40.14
C SER A 163 9.96 22.11 40.96
N GLU A 164 8.69 22.16 40.57
CA GLU A 164 7.63 22.91 41.27
C GLU A 164 6.75 22.07 42.22
N GLY A 165 7.18 20.87 42.61
CA GLY A 165 6.50 20.10 43.67
C GLY A 165 5.14 19.51 43.29
N PHE A 166 4.80 19.48 41.99
CA PHE A 166 3.59 18.84 41.50
C PHE A 166 3.81 17.33 41.26
N VAL A 167 2.82 16.52 41.64
CA VAL A 167 2.85 15.06 41.55
C VAL A 167 2.95 14.64 40.08
N SER A 168 4.04 13.98 39.70
CA SER A 168 4.20 13.39 38.35
C SER A 168 3.03 12.44 38.07
N SER A 169 2.40 12.57 36.90
CA SER A 169 1.38 11.61 36.46
C SER A 169 2.00 10.21 36.45
N PRO A 170 1.37 9.21 37.09
CA PRO A 170 1.90 7.85 37.10
C PRO A 170 1.92 7.21 35.70
N ILE A 171 1.11 7.72 34.77
CA ILE A 171 1.00 7.21 33.40
C ILE A 171 1.73 8.15 32.45
N LEU A 172 2.70 7.59 31.72
CA LEU A 172 3.46 8.29 30.70
C LEU A 172 2.76 8.20 29.34
N GLU A 173 2.54 9.34 28.69
CA GLU A 173 1.92 9.41 27.37
C GLU A 173 2.97 9.72 26.30
N ILE A 174 3.02 8.91 25.25
CA ILE A 174 3.93 9.08 24.11
C ILE A 174 3.13 9.08 22.82
N SER A 175 3.45 10.01 21.91
CA SER A 175 2.82 10.12 20.60
C SER A 175 3.81 9.82 19.48
N LEU A 176 3.44 8.91 18.59
CA LEU A 176 4.14 8.52 17.38
C LEU A 176 3.37 8.95 16.14
N VAL A 177 4.09 9.30 15.07
CA VAL A 177 3.50 9.58 13.76
C VAL A 177 3.99 8.53 12.78
N ALA A 178 3.08 7.71 12.27
CA ALA A 178 3.37 6.71 11.26
C ALA A 178 3.03 7.30 9.87
N ALA A 179 4.08 7.64 9.11
CA ALA A 179 3.92 8.16 7.75
C ALA A 179 3.65 7.08 6.70
N ASP A 180 4.05 5.83 6.97
CA ASP A 180 3.85 4.72 6.04
C ASP A 180 2.38 4.23 6.08
N PRO A 181 1.63 4.32 4.97
CA PRO A 181 0.24 3.85 4.91
C PRO A 181 0.09 2.34 5.09
N SER A 182 1.20 1.59 4.97
CA SER A 182 1.21 0.15 5.21
C SER A 182 1.12 -0.17 6.71
N ILE A 183 1.47 0.77 7.59
CA ILE A 183 1.36 0.60 9.04
C ILE A 183 -0.12 0.73 9.44
N THR A 184 -0.72 -0.39 9.84
CA THR A 184 -2.10 -0.44 10.33
C THR A 184 -2.14 -0.68 11.84
N HIS A 185 -3.29 -0.41 12.47
CA HIS A 185 -3.52 -0.75 13.88
C HIS A 185 -3.25 -2.23 14.17
N GLU A 186 -3.67 -3.13 13.27
CA GLU A 186 -3.49 -4.58 13.44
C GLU A 186 -2.02 -4.98 13.40
N GLY A 187 -1.25 -4.48 12.42
CA GLY A 187 0.19 -4.75 12.34
C GLY A 187 0.95 -4.19 13.55
N LEU A 188 0.59 -2.99 14.01
CA LEU A 188 1.14 -2.42 15.24
C LEU A 188 0.78 -3.26 16.47
N SER A 189 -0.46 -3.74 16.57
CA SER A 189 -0.88 -4.60 17.68
C SER A 189 -0.06 -5.89 17.76
N ILE A 190 0.17 -6.54 16.62
CA ILE A 190 1.01 -7.74 16.52
C ILE A 190 2.48 -7.41 16.84
N ALA A 191 2.99 -6.28 16.35
CA ALA A 191 4.37 -5.87 16.60
C ALA A 191 4.60 -5.52 18.08
N LEU A 192 3.71 -4.75 18.71
CA LEU A 192 3.76 -4.42 20.13
C LEU A 192 3.54 -5.66 21.00
N GLY A 193 2.65 -6.57 20.59
CA GLY A 193 2.45 -7.85 21.24
C GLY A 193 3.73 -8.70 21.29
N SER A 194 4.58 -8.63 20.26
CA SER A 194 5.85 -9.36 20.21
C SER A 194 6.86 -8.92 21.29
N LEU A 195 6.68 -7.72 21.86
CA LEU A 195 7.49 -7.24 22.98
C LEU A 195 7.21 -8.02 24.28
N TYR A 196 5.99 -8.53 24.41
CA TYR A 196 5.57 -9.32 25.57
C TYR A 196 6.05 -10.75 25.41
N ALA A 197 5.60 -11.43 24.34
CA ALA A 197 5.82 -12.85 24.13
C ALA A 197 5.82 -13.20 22.64
N ASP A 198 6.23 -14.43 22.31
CA ASP A 198 6.37 -14.92 20.93
C ASP A 198 5.02 -15.27 20.25
N TYR A 199 3.89 -14.74 20.73
CA TYR A 199 2.56 -14.99 20.17
C TYR A 199 2.41 -14.48 18.74
N SER A 200 3.14 -13.43 18.39
CA SER A 200 3.11 -12.85 17.04
C SER A 200 3.46 -13.89 15.99
N ARG A 201 4.37 -14.84 16.29
CA ARG A 201 4.68 -15.95 15.38
C ARG A 201 3.51 -16.91 15.17
N ALA A 202 2.79 -17.26 16.24
CA ALA A 202 1.63 -18.13 16.13
C ALA A 202 0.49 -17.48 15.33
N ILE A 203 0.23 -16.19 15.58
CA ILE A 203 -0.78 -15.41 14.84
C ILE A 203 -0.41 -15.30 13.37
N LEU A 204 0.86 -15.01 13.07
CA LEU A 204 1.37 -14.94 11.70
C LEU A 204 1.33 -16.30 11.00
N ALA A 205 1.63 -17.39 11.71
CA ALA A 205 1.53 -18.74 11.16
C ALA A 205 0.06 -19.11 10.83
N ALA A 206 -0.89 -18.71 11.67
CA ALA A 206 -2.32 -18.95 11.44
C ALA A 206 -2.89 -18.10 10.29
N ASN A 207 -2.39 -16.87 10.11
CA ASN A 207 -2.91 -15.89 9.14
C ASN A 207 -1.94 -15.61 7.98
N HIS A 208 -1.07 -16.57 7.65
CA HIS A 208 -0.01 -16.39 6.65
C HIS A 208 -0.52 -16.09 5.22
N LEU A 209 -1.82 -16.21 4.98
CA LEU A 209 -2.46 -16.02 3.67
C LEU A 209 -3.03 -14.61 3.46
N ASP A 210 -2.90 -13.68 4.41
CA ASP A 210 -3.30 -12.28 4.20
C ASP A 210 -2.09 -11.38 3.88
N PRO A 211 -1.87 -11.00 2.60
CA PRO A 211 -0.77 -10.13 2.21
C PRO A 211 -0.84 -8.77 2.91
N ARG A 212 -2.03 -8.26 3.22
CA ARG A 212 -2.21 -6.95 3.86
C ARG A 212 -1.66 -6.96 5.28
N LEU A 213 -2.02 -7.99 6.04
CA LEU A 213 -1.51 -8.19 7.39
C LEU A 213 0.00 -8.37 7.39
N LEU A 214 0.55 -9.22 6.51
CA LEU A 214 1.99 -9.46 6.43
C LEU A 214 2.79 -8.18 6.13
N LYS A 215 2.35 -7.36 5.17
CA LYS A 215 2.95 -6.06 4.87
C LYS A 215 2.90 -5.13 6.08
N SER A 216 1.74 -5.05 6.74
CA SER A 216 1.54 -4.19 7.89
C SER A 216 2.43 -4.58 9.07
N VAL A 217 2.53 -5.87 9.37
CA VAL A 217 3.41 -6.39 10.42
C VAL A 217 4.88 -6.13 10.09
N LEU A 218 5.30 -6.34 8.83
CA LEU A 218 6.66 -6.02 8.41
C LEU A 218 6.97 -4.53 8.58
N SER A 219 6.11 -3.64 8.07
CA SER A 219 6.29 -2.19 8.22
C SER A 219 6.31 -1.77 9.70
N ALA A 220 5.41 -2.30 10.53
CA ALA A 220 5.38 -2.01 11.96
C ALA A 220 6.62 -2.52 12.69
N ALA A 221 7.10 -3.73 12.35
CA ALA A 221 8.32 -4.30 12.92
C ALA A 221 9.57 -3.48 12.54
N ILE A 222 9.68 -3.05 11.29
CA ILE A 222 10.76 -2.16 10.84
C ILE A 222 10.65 -0.81 11.56
N PHE A 223 9.45 -0.23 11.64
CA PHE A 223 9.19 1.04 12.30
C PHE A 223 9.58 1.03 13.79
N LEU A 224 9.32 -0.08 14.48
CA LEU A 224 9.65 -0.26 15.90
C LEU A 224 11.05 -0.86 16.15
N LEU A 225 11.83 -1.11 15.08
CA LEU A 225 13.15 -1.75 15.11
C LEU A 225 13.14 -3.13 15.80
N LEU A 226 12.26 -4.02 15.34
CA LEU A 226 12.08 -5.40 15.81
C LEU A 226 12.59 -6.41 14.78
N PRO A 227 13.92 -6.66 14.70
CA PRO A 227 14.54 -7.40 13.60
C PRO A 227 14.03 -8.84 13.47
N ASP A 228 13.80 -9.55 14.59
CA ASP A 228 13.37 -10.95 14.55
C ASP A 228 11.95 -11.10 13.97
N LEU A 229 11.06 -10.15 14.31
CA LEU A 229 9.71 -10.11 13.77
C LEU A 229 9.73 -9.69 12.30
N ALA A 230 10.55 -8.69 11.94
CA ALA A 230 10.71 -8.26 10.56
C ALA A 230 11.24 -9.39 9.66
N ALA A 231 12.25 -10.12 10.12
CA ALA A 231 12.77 -11.30 9.42
C ALA A 231 11.70 -12.38 9.24
N THR A 232 10.95 -12.68 10.31
CA THR A 232 9.85 -13.67 10.25
C THR A 232 8.77 -13.26 9.25
N ALA A 233 8.33 -12.00 9.27
CA ALA A 233 7.32 -11.49 8.34
C ALA A 233 7.85 -11.48 6.89
N ALA A 234 9.12 -11.11 6.68
CA ALA A 234 9.74 -11.15 5.36
C ALA A 234 9.83 -12.57 4.79
N ASP A 235 10.15 -13.58 5.61
CA ASP A 235 10.16 -14.98 5.19
C ASP A 235 8.77 -15.48 4.81
N LEU A 236 7.73 -15.09 5.56
CA LEU A 236 6.34 -15.41 5.20
C LEU A 236 5.91 -14.73 3.90
N ILE A 237 6.24 -13.45 3.71
CA ILE A 237 6.00 -12.75 2.44
C ILE A 237 6.68 -13.47 1.28
N LYS A 238 7.96 -13.84 1.41
CA LYS A 238 8.70 -14.56 0.37
C LYS A 238 8.03 -15.88 -0.02
N ARG A 239 7.39 -16.57 0.93
CA ARG A 239 6.64 -17.81 0.70
C ARG A 239 5.26 -17.57 0.08
N ASP A 240 4.63 -16.44 0.39
CA ASP A 240 3.31 -16.05 -0.13
C ASP A 240 3.37 -15.47 -1.57
N ILE A 241 4.56 -15.12 -2.08
CA ILE A 241 4.71 -14.62 -3.45
C ILE A 241 4.14 -15.64 -4.44
N SER A 242 3.00 -15.28 -5.00
CA SER A 242 2.24 -16.03 -5.99
C SER A 242 1.66 -15.06 -7.00
N ARG A 243 1.07 -15.54 -8.09
CA ARG A 243 0.39 -14.67 -9.04
C ARG A 243 -0.68 -13.77 -8.40
N ALA A 244 -1.39 -14.25 -7.37
CA ALA A 244 -2.47 -13.51 -6.73
C ALA A 244 -1.96 -12.35 -5.86
N SER A 245 -0.89 -12.55 -5.10
CA SER A 245 -0.34 -11.57 -4.16
C SER A 245 0.71 -10.63 -4.79
N LEU A 246 1.30 -11.04 -5.91
CA LEU A 246 2.40 -10.35 -6.59
C LEU A 246 2.16 -8.85 -6.83
N LYS A 247 0.96 -8.48 -7.29
CA LYS A 247 0.63 -7.07 -7.58
C LYS A 247 0.73 -6.20 -6.32
N GLU A 248 0.23 -6.71 -5.21
CA GLU A 248 0.25 -6.00 -3.94
C GLU A 248 1.66 -5.85 -3.38
N TYR A 249 2.49 -6.89 -3.49
CA TYR A 249 3.89 -6.84 -3.05
C TYR A 249 4.75 -5.92 -3.94
N CYS A 250 4.54 -5.92 -5.25
CA CYS A 250 5.19 -4.98 -6.15
C CYS A 250 4.92 -3.53 -5.76
N ALA A 251 3.64 -3.21 -5.46
CA ALA A 251 3.25 -1.87 -5.04
C ALA A 251 3.88 -1.49 -3.69
N PHE A 252 3.82 -2.41 -2.72
CA PHE A 252 4.39 -2.22 -1.39
C PHE A 252 5.89 -1.89 -1.41
N VAL A 253 6.69 -2.70 -2.12
CA VAL A 253 8.14 -2.49 -2.23
C VAL A 253 8.45 -1.17 -2.95
N SER A 254 7.68 -0.82 -3.99
CA SER A 254 7.89 0.42 -4.75
C SER A 254 7.63 1.67 -3.88
N ASN A 255 6.54 1.66 -3.10
CA ASN A 255 6.19 2.75 -2.18
C ASN A 255 7.24 2.91 -1.07
N SER A 256 7.73 1.79 -0.54
CA SER A 256 8.77 1.79 0.50
C SER A 256 10.08 2.45 0.01
N GLN A 257 10.45 2.23 -1.25
CA GLN A 257 11.64 2.87 -1.82
C GLN A 257 11.47 4.38 -2.03
N GLN A 258 10.28 4.85 -2.40
CA GLN A 258 10.03 6.28 -2.60
C GLN A 258 10.13 7.07 -1.29
N GLN A 259 9.66 6.50 -0.18
CA GLN A 259 9.76 7.14 1.13
C GLN A 259 11.21 7.32 1.59
N GLN A 260 12.07 6.34 1.30
CA GLN A 260 13.50 6.39 1.64
C GLN A 260 14.24 7.54 0.92
N HIS A 261 13.88 7.83 -0.34
CA HIS A 261 14.51 8.91 -1.08
C HIS A 261 14.16 10.32 -0.58
N HIS A 262 12.98 10.51 0.02
CA HIS A 262 12.58 11.82 0.52
C HIS A 262 13.39 12.30 1.72
N HIS A 263 13.84 11.39 2.59
CA HIS A 263 14.59 11.77 3.79
C HIS A 263 16.02 12.24 3.52
N HIS A 264 16.64 11.84 2.40
CA HIS A 264 18.03 12.21 2.12
C HIS A 264 18.17 13.60 1.47
N LEU A 265 17.12 14.11 0.81
CA LEU A 265 17.21 15.38 0.06
C LEU A 265 16.93 16.62 0.94
N SER A 266 16.38 16.44 2.14
CA SER A 266 15.99 17.55 3.02
C SER A 266 17.13 18.15 3.85
N ASP A 267 18.29 17.49 3.95
CA ASP A 267 19.39 17.95 4.85
C ASP A 267 20.58 18.56 4.10
N SER A 268 20.57 18.54 2.77
CA SER A 268 21.59 19.21 1.97
C SER A 268 21.18 20.66 1.66
N SER A 269 21.19 21.53 2.69
CA SER A 269 21.33 22.96 2.46
C SER A 269 22.75 23.24 1.93
N PRO A 270 22.91 23.89 0.75
CA PRO A 270 24.22 24.28 0.25
C PRO A 270 24.69 25.54 1.00
N THR A 271 25.12 25.39 2.26
CA THR A 271 25.75 26.48 3.01
C THR A 271 27.25 26.33 2.96
N SER A 272 27.86 26.95 1.96
CA SER A 272 29.27 27.31 1.96
C SER A 272 29.55 28.30 3.10
N SER A 273 30.29 27.89 4.13
CA SER A 273 31.45 28.60 4.72
C SER A 273 31.76 28.23 6.18
N ILE A 274 32.99 27.75 6.38
CA ILE A 274 34.01 28.14 7.38
C ILE A 274 33.60 28.23 8.88
N ALA A 275 34.37 27.48 9.68
CA ALA A 275 34.76 27.66 11.09
C ALA A 275 34.03 26.86 12.20
N ASN A 276 34.79 25.88 12.71
CA ASN A 276 34.95 25.46 14.11
C ASN A 276 34.04 26.12 15.14
N SER A 277 33.10 25.35 15.68
CA SER A 277 32.62 25.53 17.05
C SER A 277 31.99 24.24 17.57
N ALA A 278 32.52 23.74 18.68
CA ALA A 278 31.99 22.59 19.40
C ALA A 278 30.80 23.04 20.25
N SER A 279 29.60 22.49 20.00
CA SER A 279 28.39 22.47 20.86
C SER A 279 27.25 21.71 20.12
N PRO A 280 26.12 21.35 20.77
CA PRO A 280 25.92 20.12 21.51
C PRO A 280 24.91 19.18 20.83
N VAL A 281 24.83 17.96 21.33
CA VAL A 281 23.95 16.85 20.93
C VAL A 281 22.48 17.31 20.74
N GLY A 282 22.07 17.50 19.49
CA GLY A 282 20.68 17.71 19.11
C GLY A 282 20.02 16.38 18.77
N SER A 283 18.79 16.20 19.24
CA SER A 283 17.90 15.04 19.10
C SER A 283 17.50 14.74 17.64
N GLY A 284 18.48 14.51 16.77
CA GLY A 284 18.27 13.93 15.45
C GLY A 284 17.95 12.45 15.64
N ALA A 285 16.76 12.04 15.20
CA ALA A 285 16.38 10.64 15.11
C ALA A 285 17.53 9.85 14.45
N PRO A 286 17.89 8.65 14.97
CA PRO A 286 19.04 7.90 14.50
C PRO A 286 18.93 7.70 12.98
N SER A 287 19.84 8.35 12.25
CA SER A 287 20.04 8.16 10.82
C SER A 287 19.99 6.67 10.52
N GLY A 288 19.01 6.26 9.72
CA GLY A 288 18.54 4.89 9.59
C GLY A 288 19.70 3.91 9.49
N SER A 289 19.81 3.03 10.49
CA SER A 289 20.80 1.97 10.46
C SER A 289 20.55 1.09 9.22
N PRO A 290 21.60 0.70 8.48
CA PRO A 290 21.50 0.01 7.19
C PRO A 290 20.78 -1.35 7.24
N LEU A 291 20.42 -1.82 8.45
CA LEU A 291 19.70 -3.06 8.69
C LEU A 291 18.24 -3.01 8.18
N THR A 292 17.57 -1.86 8.25
CA THR A 292 16.13 -1.77 7.90
C THR A 292 15.83 -1.91 6.42
N THR A 293 16.78 -1.53 5.55
CA THR A 293 16.62 -1.67 4.09
C THR A 293 16.83 -3.11 3.61
N SER A 294 17.48 -3.97 4.42
CA SER A 294 17.82 -5.34 4.01
C SER A 294 16.59 -6.17 3.66
N TRP A 295 15.57 -6.19 4.53
CA TRP A 295 14.39 -7.06 4.33
C TRP A 295 13.56 -6.67 3.11
N ILE A 296 13.40 -5.37 2.85
CA ILE A 296 12.68 -4.89 1.67
C ILE A 296 13.44 -5.25 0.39
N LEU A 297 14.78 -5.19 0.41
CA LEU A 297 15.62 -5.61 -0.71
C LEU A 297 15.53 -7.12 -0.96
N GLU A 298 15.54 -7.94 0.09
CA GLU A 298 15.34 -9.40 -0.03
C GLU A 298 13.98 -9.74 -0.65
N ILE A 299 12.91 -9.10 -0.21
CA ILE A 299 11.56 -9.30 -0.77
C ILE A 299 11.55 -8.86 -2.24
N ARG A 300 12.17 -7.70 -2.55
CA ARG A 300 12.28 -7.21 -3.93
C ARG A 300 12.99 -8.23 -4.82
N ASP A 301 14.07 -8.84 -4.33
CA ASP A 301 14.83 -9.81 -5.11
C ASP A 301 14.05 -11.14 -5.25
N ALA A 302 13.31 -11.56 -4.24
CA ALA A 302 12.39 -12.70 -4.33
C ALA A 302 11.27 -12.48 -5.36
N ILE A 303 10.63 -11.29 -5.36
CA ILE A 303 9.63 -10.91 -6.38
C ILE A 303 10.26 -10.94 -7.77
N PHE A 304 11.48 -10.40 -7.92
CA PHE A 304 12.18 -10.40 -9.20
C PHE A 304 12.46 -11.82 -9.71
N VAL A 305 12.97 -12.71 -8.85
CA VAL A 305 13.22 -14.12 -9.19
C VAL A 305 11.92 -14.82 -9.58
N PHE A 306 10.84 -14.59 -8.81
CA PHE A 306 9.53 -15.14 -9.11
C PHE A 306 9.00 -14.64 -10.47
N LEU A 307 9.10 -13.34 -10.77
CA LEU A 307 8.71 -12.79 -12.06
C LEU A 307 9.51 -13.39 -13.22
N CYS A 308 10.81 -13.58 -13.04
CA CYS A 308 11.69 -14.11 -14.08
C CYS A 308 11.46 -15.60 -14.38
N LYS A 309 11.12 -16.40 -13.37
CA LYS A 309 11.10 -17.89 -13.47
C LYS A 309 9.85 -18.53 -12.89
N GLY A 310 9.38 -18.05 -11.75
CA GLY A 310 8.27 -18.64 -11.00
C GLY A 310 6.90 -18.45 -11.67
N LEU A 311 6.62 -17.26 -12.20
CA LEU A 311 5.30 -16.92 -12.73
C LEU A 311 4.93 -17.72 -13.97
N ALA A 312 5.87 -17.90 -14.91
CA ALA A 312 5.65 -18.75 -16.08
C ALA A 312 5.42 -20.21 -15.66
N ARG A 313 6.21 -20.72 -14.71
CA ARG A 313 6.03 -22.07 -14.16
C ARG A 313 4.66 -22.25 -13.50
N GLU A 314 4.24 -21.33 -12.64
CA GLU A 314 2.93 -21.40 -11.95
C GLU A 314 1.76 -21.42 -12.97
N ILE A 315 1.83 -20.60 -14.02
CA ILE A 315 0.80 -20.57 -15.07
C ILE A 315 0.82 -21.86 -15.89
N SER A 316 1.99 -22.39 -16.22
CA SER A 316 2.16 -23.67 -16.93
C SER A 316 1.54 -24.82 -16.14
N GLU A 317 1.81 -24.90 -14.84
CA GLU A 317 1.26 -25.91 -13.93
C GLU A 317 -0.27 -25.81 -13.85
N LYS A 318 -0.81 -24.59 -13.68
CA LYS A 318 -2.25 -24.33 -13.60
C LYS A 318 -3.01 -24.69 -14.88
N THR A 319 -2.38 -24.47 -16.04
CA THR A 319 -2.98 -24.72 -17.36
C THR A 319 -2.64 -26.09 -17.94
N LEU A 320 -1.88 -26.92 -17.22
CA LEU A 320 -1.37 -28.22 -17.68
C LEU A 320 -0.66 -28.14 -19.05
N THR A 321 -0.06 -26.99 -19.35
CA THR A 321 0.60 -26.73 -20.64
C THR A 321 2.11 -26.68 -20.43
N PRO A 322 2.88 -27.71 -20.82
CA PRO A 322 4.31 -27.82 -20.50
C PRO A 322 5.18 -26.78 -21.20
N GLN A 323 4.68 -26.16 -22.28
CA GLN A 323 5.41 -25.18 -23.06
C GLN A 323 4.53 -23.96 -23.35
N ILE A 324 4.82 -22.85 -22.65
CA ILE A 324 4.12 -21.57 -22.86
C ILE A 324 4.59 -20.89 -24.16
N TRP A 325 5.90 -20.97 -24.41
CA TRP A 325 6.55 -20.33 -25.55
C TRP A 325 6.25 -21.07 -26.86
N GLY A 326 6.02 -20.34 -27.96
CA GLY A 326 5.68 -20.90 -29.27
C GLY A 326 4.18 -21.00 -29.57
N ASN A 327 3.30 -21.05 -28.57
CA ASN A 327 1.84 -21.02 -28.76
C ASN A 327 1.22 -19.70 -28.27
N LYS A 328 1.34 -18.63 -29.07
CA LYS A 328 0.83 -17.29 -28.72
C LYS A 328 -0.70 -17.24 -28.55
N SER A 329 -1.42 -18.18 -29.15
CA SER A 329 -2.87 -18.32 -29.02
C SER A 329 -3.31 -19.11 -27.78
N GLY A 330 -2.39 -19.80 -27.11
CA GLY A 330 -2.69 -20.66 -25.97
C GLY A 330 -3.11 -19.87 -24.74
N ASP A 331 -3.98 -20.48 -23.92
CA ASP A 331 -4.47 -19.87 -22.68
C ASP A 331 -3.33 -19.47 -21.74
N ALA A 332 -2.34 -20.35 -21.54
CA ALA A 332 -1.19 -20.08 -20.68
C ALA A 332 -0.41 -18.81 -21.09
N TYR A 333 -0.19 -18.62 -22.40
CA TYR A 333 0.52 -17.44 -22.90
C TYR A 333 -0.33 -16.17 -22.75
N ARG A 334 -1.64 -16.23 -23.06
CA ARG A 334 -2.56 -15.10 -22.84
C ARG A 334 -2.63 -14.70 -21.37
N ASP A 335 -2.59 -15.69 -20.49
CA ASP A 335 -2.64 -15.52 -19.04
C ASP A 335 -1.35 -14.89 -18.50
N LEU A 336 -0.19 -15.30 -19.03
CA LEU A 336 1.11 -14.68 -18.75
C LEU A 336 1.15 -13.21 -19.21
N VAL A 337 0.69 -12.92 -20.43
CA VAL A 337 0.56 -11.55 -20.95
C VAL A 337 -0.36 -10.71 -20.07
N ALA A 338 -1.49 -11.29 -19.63
CA ALA A 338 -2.41 -10.62 -18.72
C ALA A 338 -1.73 -10.28 -17.39
N ALA A 339 -1.03 -11.23 -16.75
CA ALA A 339 -0.33 -11.01 -15.49
C ALA A 339 0.73 -9.91 -15.59
N PHE A 340 1.59 -9.94 -16.62
CA PHE A 340 2.62 -8.92 -16.82
C PHE A 340 2.05 -7.54 -17.19
N SER A 341 0.86 -7.49 -17.80
CA SER A 341 0.19 -6.23 -18.09
C SER A 341 -0.27 -5.47 -16.84
N GLU A 342 -0.34 -6.11 -15.67
CA GLU A 342 -0.77 -5.48 -14.42
C GLU A 342 0.37 -4.94 -13.55
N LEU A 343 1.62 -5.27 -13.87
CA LEU A 343 2.78 -4.89 -13.07
C LEU A 343 3.06 -3.39 -13.13
N PRO A 344 3.69 -2.78 -12.11
CA PRO A 344 4.27 -1.45 -12.28
C PRO A 344 5.35 -1.46 -13.38
N PHE A 345 5.51 -0.34 -14.09
CA PHE A 345 6.41 -0.28 -15.24
C PHE A 345 7.86 -0.63 -14.93
N GLU A 346 8.37 -0.18 -13.77
CA GLU A 346 9.74 -0.49 -13.36
C GLU A 346 9.99 -1.99 -13.23
N TRP A 347 8.98 -2.74 -12.75
CA TRP A 347 9.04 -4.20 -12.65
C TRP A 347 9.00 -4.86 -14.02
N LEU A 348 8.06 -4.46 -14.89
CA LEU A 348 7.96 -4.96 -16.26
C LEU A 348 9.28 -4.74 -17.01
N LYS A 349 9.79 -3.50 -16.99
CA LYS A 349 11.06 -3.14 -17.63
C LYS A 349 12.21 -3.98 -17.10
N LYS A 350 12.40 -4.02 -15.77
CA LYS A 350 13.49 -4.77 -15.13
C LYS A 350 13.49 -6.24 -15.51
N VAL A 351 12.32 -6.89 -15.57
CA VAL A 351 12.20 -8.30 -15.94
C VAL A 351 12.50 -8.52 -17.42
N ILE A 352 11.88 -7.73 -18.31
CA ILE A 352 12.07 -7.88 -19.77
C ILE A 352 13.51 -7.59 -20.18
N GLU A 353 14.19 -6.65 -19.53
CA GLU A 353 15.59 -6.32 -19.83
C GLU A 353 16.58 -7.32 -19.20
N SER A 354 16.12 -8.19 -18.30
CA SER A 354 17.00 -9.13 -17.59
C SER A 354 17.19 -10.44 -18.35
N THR A 355 18.44 -10.87 -18.50
CA THR A 355 18.77 -12.21 -19.02
C THR A 355 18.31 -13.36 -18.13
N ALA A 356 17.94 -13.09 -16.87
CA ALA A 356 17.35 -14.10 -15.99
C ALA A 356 15.89 -14.45 -16.33
N PHE A 357 15.22 -13.64 -17.16
CA PHE A 357 13.87 -13.91 -17.62
C PHE A 357 13.86 -15.09 -18.60
N ASP A 358 13.11 -16.14 -18.23
CA ASP A 358 13.09 -17.44 -18.90
C ASP A 358 12.31 -17.39 -20.23
N VAL A 359 12.95 -16.86 -21.27
CA VAL A 359 12.44 -16.76 -22.63
C VAL A 359 13.44 -17.39 -23.60
N PRO A 360 13.01 -18.26 -24.53
CA PRO A 360 13.92 -18.99 -25.42
C PRO A 360 14.87 -18.13 -26.25
N ASN A 361 14.42 -16.95 -26.71
CA ASN A 361 15.23 -16.03 -27.51
C ASN A 361 14.73 -14.58 -27.44
N ASP A 362 15.56 -13.63 -27.88
CA ASP A 362 15.25 -12.20 -27.85
C ASP A 362 14.08 -11.80 -28.77
N MET A 363 13.83 -12.55 -29.84
CA MET A 363 12.70 -12.29 -30.75
C MET A 363 11.35 -12.62 -30.09
N GLU A 364 11.29 -13.72 -29.33
CA GLU A 364 10.13 -14.08 -28.52
C GLU A 364 9.93 -13.10 -27.38
N ARG A 365 11.02 -12.71 -26.70
CA ARG A 365 11.01 -11.69 -25.64
C ARG A 365 10.47 -10.35 -26.16
N PHE A 366 10.92 -9.91 -27.33
CA PHE A 366 10.42 -8.71 -28.00
C PHE A 366 8.94 -8.81 -28.35
N SER A 367 8.53 -9.94 -28.93
CA SER A 367 7.13 -10.20 -29.27
C SER A 367 6.23 -10.15 -28.03
N PHE A 368 6.65 -10.82 -26.96
CA PHE A 368 5.95 -10.85 -25.68
C PHE A 368 5.83 -9.45 -25.06
N ALA A 369 6.94 -8.72 -24.98
CA ALA A 369 6.96 -7.36 -24.45
C ALA A 369 6.02 -6.42 -25.23
N LYS A 370 6.02 -6.52 -26.58
CA LYS A 370 5.10 -5.72 -27.43
C LYS A 370 3.64 -6.01 -27.11
N GLU A 371 3.30 -7.27 -26.88
CA GLU A 371 1.94 -7.68 -26.59
C GLU A 371 1.47 -7.22 -25.20
N VAL A 372 2.34 -7.33 -24.19
CA VAL A 372 2.10 -6.80 -22.85
C VAL A 372 1.86 -5.28 -22.90
N VAL A 373 2.73 -4.54 -23.59
CA VAL A 373 2.60 -3.08 -23.76
C VAL A 373 1.33 -2.70 -24.52
N ALA A 374 1.00 -3.43 -25.60
CA ALA A 374 -0.24 -3.21 -26.35
C ALA A 374 -1.48 -3.44 -25.48
N ARG A 375 -1.48 -4.46 -24.63
CA ARG A 375 -2.58 -4.74 -23.69
C ARG A 375 -2.72 -3.63 -22.64
N ARG A 376 -1.60 -3.15 -22.07
CA ARG A 376 -1.57 -2.01 -21.14
C ARG A 376 -2.13 -0.74 -21.76
N ALA A 377 -1.74 -0.43 -23.01
CA ALA A 377 -2.22 0.73 -23.74
C ALA A 377 -3.74 0.68 -23.96
N ARG A 378 -4.32 -0.50 -24.23
CA ARG A 378 -5.78 -0.68 -24.34
C ARG A 378 -6.47 -0.42 -23.00
N LYS A 379 -5.97 -1.04 -21.91
CA LYS A 379 -6.51 -0.87 -20.55
C LYS A 379 -6.48 0.60 -20.10
N HIS A 380 -5.41 1.32 -20.42
CA HIS A 380 -5.31 2.76 -20.11
C HIS A 380 -6.31 3.62 -20.89
N ARG A 381 -6.59 3.29 -22.16
CA ARG A 381 -7.61 4.00 -22.95
C ARG A 381 -9.02 3.80 -22.38
N GLU A 382 -9.29 2.61 -21.85
CA GLU A 382 -10.57 2.27 -21.21
C GLU A 382 -10.72 2.98 -19.85
N SER A 383 -9.66 3.06 -19.05
CA SER A 383 -9.72 3.67 -17.72
C SER A 383 -9.65 5.21 -17.74
N SER A 384 -9.01 5.82 -18.73
CA SER A 384 -8.76 7.28 -18.80
C SER A 384 -9.99 8.11 -19.20
N GLY A 385 -11.21 7.58 -19.06
CA GLY A 385 -12.46 8.13 -19.59
C GLY A 385 -12.92 9.50 -19.07
N LYS A 386 -12.13 10.24 -18.27
CA LYS A 386 -12.45 11.65 -17.92
C LYS A 386 -11.29 12.48 -17.37
N ASP A 387 -10.34 11.90 -16.63
CA ASP A 387 -9.22 12.63 -16.00
C ASP A 387 -7.87 12.35 -16.68
N GLY A 388 -7.69 12.87 -17.89
CA GLY A 388 -6.64 12.54 -18.88
C GLY A 388 -5.17 12.75 -18.52
N LEU A 389 -4.71 12.39 -17.32
CA LEU A 389 -3.29 12.21 -17.02
C LEU A 389 -2.85 10.81 -17.46
N VAL A 390 -2.63 10.68 -18.77
CA VAL A 390 -2.16 9.44 -19.38
C VAL A 390 -0.74 9.16 -18.90
N ALA A 391 -0.56 8.11 -18.10
CA ALA A 391 0.76 7.55 -17.84
C ALA A 391 1.46 7.32 -19.19
N GLY A 392 2.62 7.95 -19.39
CA GLY A 392 3.20 8.15 -20.71
C GLY A 392 3.34 6.88 -21.57
N GLU A 393 3.31 7.06 -22.90
CA GLU A 393 3.34 5.96 -23.87
C GLU A 393 4.55 5.05 -23.66
N GLU A 394 4.28 3.78 -23.40
CA GLU A 394 5.28 2.71 -23.30
C GLU A 394 5.57 2.16 -24.70
N ASN A 395 6.86 1.93 -25.01
CA ASN A 395 7.32 1.40 -26.29
C ASN A 395 8.38 0.32 -26.04
N VAL A 396 8.45 -0.66 -26.94
CA VAL A 396 9.44 -1.74 -26.90
C VAL A 396 10.42 -1.54 -28.04
N LEU A 397 11.70 -1.53 -27.71
CA LEU A 397 12.80 -1.39 -28.66
C LEU A 397 13.63 -2.69 -28.66
N MET A 398 14.11 -3.06 -29.83
CA MET A 398 15.05 -4.16 -30.00
C MET A 398 16.33 -3.59 -30.61
N SER A 399 17.43 -3.78 -29.89
CA SER A 399 18.76 -3.39 -30.33
C SER A 399 19.43 -4.57 -31.03
N PHE A 400 19.95 -4.31 -32.22
CA PHE A 400 20.80 -5.25 -32.93
C PHE A 400 22.25 -4.84 -32.75
N GLY A 401 23.15 -5.80 -32.53
CA GLY A 401 24.58 -5.53 -32.48
C GLY A 401 25.10 -4.93 -31.17
N SER A 402 24.32 -4.94 -30.08
CA SER A 402 24.85 -4.70 -28.74
C SER A 402 25.68 -5.92 -28.33
N GLY A 403 26.93 -6.01 -28.81
CA GLY A 403 27.84 -7.13 -28.58
C GLY A 403 28.31 -7.31 -27.12
N ARG A 404 27.49 -6.93 -26.13
CA ARG A 404 27.71 -7.21 -24.71
C ARG A 404 27.21 -8.62 -24.44
N PRO A 405 28.10 -9.59 -24.17
CA PRO A 405 27.69 -10.93 -23.78
C PRO A 405 26.81 -10.83 -22.53
N GLY A 406 25.59 -11.38 -22.59
CA GLY A 406 24.70 -11.43 -21.43
C GLY A 406 23.83 -10.18 -21.18
N ALA A 407 23.68 -9.27 -22.15
CA ALA A 407 22.63 -8.26 -22.12
C ALA A 407 21.45 -8.68 -23.02
N SER A 408 20.21 -8.47 -22.56
CA SER A 408 19.01 -8.62 -23.42
C SER A 408 19.05 -7.56 -24.52
N GLY A 409 18.86 -7.97 -25.78
CA GLY A 409 18.70 -7.02 -26.89
C GLY A 409 17.41 -6.20 -26.81
N VAL A 410 16.47 -6.57 -25.93
CA VAL A 410 15.15 -5.95 -25.79
C VAL A 410 15.10 -4.99 -24.61
N THR A 411 14.62 -3.77 -24.86
CA THR A 411 14.44 -2.72 -23.85
C THR A 411 13.05 -2.09 -23.94
N ILE A 412 12.51 -1.68 -22.77
CA ILE A 412 11.23 -0.99 -22.69
C ILE A 412 11.48 0.45 -22.24
N VAL A 413 10.95 1.38 -23.04
CA VAL A 413 11.03 2.81 -22.76
C VAL A 413 9.64 3.37 -22.51
N ARG A 414 9.52 4.24 -21.52
CA ARG A 414 8.32 5.04 -21.28
C ARG A 414 8.65 6.48 -21.63
N LYS A 415 7.90 7.07 -22.56
CA LYS A 415 8.02 8.51 -22.81
C LYS A 415 7.57 9.24 -21.55
N ALA A 416 8.37 10.18 -21.07
CA ALA A 416 7.89 11.10 -20.03
C ALA A 416 6.62 11.77 -20.52
N VAL A 417 5.63 11.90 -19.65
CA VAL A 417 4.44 12.71 -19.95
C VAL A 417 4.97 14.10 -20.28
N LYS A 418 4.72 14.56 -21.51
CA LYS A 418 5.01 15.95 -21.86
C LYS A 418 4.08 16.79 -20.99
N LEU A 419 4.60 17.24 -19.86
CA LEU A 419 4.03 18.35 -19.12
C LEU A 419 3.86 19.49 -20.14
N PRO A 420 2.71 20.19 -20.15
CA PRO A 420 2.53 21.34 -21.03
C PRO A 420 3.72 22.25 -20.82
N THR A 421 4.40 22.59 -21.91
CA THR A 421 5.60 23.42 -21.82
C THR A 421 5.26 24.72 -21.09
N PRO A 422 6.19 25.35 -20.36
CA PRO A 422 5.93 26.62 -19.71
C PRO A 422 5.32 27.66 -20.66
N GLN A 423 5.67 27.57 -21.95
CA GLN A 423 5.11 28.38 -23.02
C GLN A 423 3.64 28.04 -23.34
N GLN A 424 3.24 26.76 -23.32
CA GLN A 424 1.84 26.36 -23.40
C GLN A 424 1.05 26.77 -22.16
N GLN A 425 1.64 26.64 -20.97
CA GLN A 425 1.01 27.12 -19.73
C GLN A 425 0.81 28.64 -19.78
N HIS A 426 1.82 29.38 -20.24
CA HIS A 426 1.73 30.83 -20.41
C HIS A 426 0.70 31.22 -21.47
N LEU A 427 0.66 30.55 -22.62
CA LEU A 427 -0.34 30.80 -23.66
C LEU A 427 -1.76 30.49 -23.15
N GLN A 428 -1.93 29.39 -22.40
CA GLN A 428 -3.21 29.05 -21.81
C GLN A 428 -3.65 30.09 -20.76
N GLN A 429 -2.70 30.57 -19.95
CA GLN A 429 -2.94 31.65 -19.00
C GLN A 429 -3.28 32.97 -19.71
N GLN A 430 -2.63 33.27 -20.85
CA GLN A 430 -2.90 34.46 -21.66
C GLN A 430 -4.27 34.39 -22.33
N ILE A 431 -4.65 33.23 -22.88
CA ILE A 431 -6.00 32.99 -23.43
C ILE A 431 -7.05 33.19 -22.33
N GLN A 432 -6.78 32.69 -21.12
CA GLN A 432 -7.70 32.85 -19.99
C GLN A 432 -7.83 34.32 -19.57
N GLN A 433 -6.74 35.08 -19.50
CA GLN A 433 -6.78 36.51 -19.23
C GLN A 433 -7.53 37.28 -20.32
N GLN A 434 -7.33 36.94 -21.60
CA GLN A 434 -8.02 37.59 -22.71
C GLN A 434 -9.54 37.33 -22.66
N GLN A 435 -9.96 36.10 -22.35
CA GLN A 435 -11.38 35.79 -22.15
C GLN A 435 -11.98 36.59 -21.00
N GLN A 436 -11.26 36.75 -19.89
CA GLN A 436 -11.72 37.53 -18.75
C GLN A 436 -11.89 39.02 -19.12
N GLN A 437 -10.97 39.59 -19.91
CA GLN A 437 -11.10 40.96 -20.40
C GLN A 437 -12.30 41.13 -21.34
N GLN A 438 -12.53 40.19 -22.26
CA GLN A 438 -13.70 40.23 -23.14
C GLN A 438 -15.01 40.22 -22.36
N GLN A 439 -15.11 39.39 -21.30
CA GLN A 439 -16.29 39.35 -20.46
C GLN A 439 -16.52 40.67 -19.72
N GLN A 440 -15.46 41.32 -19.21
CA GLN A 440 -15.58 42.63 -18.59
C GLN A 440 -16.07 43.71 -19.57
N GLN A 441 -15.56 43.70 -20.81
CA GLN A 441 -16.02 44.61 -21.85
C GLN A 441 -17.50 44.39 -22.19
N TYR A 442 -17.93 43.13 -22.27
CA TYR A 442 -19.34 42.79 -22.52
C TYR A 442 -20.25 43.30 -21.39
N GLN A 443 -19.84 43.12 -20.13
CA GLN A 443 -20.59 43.64 -18.98
C GLN A 443 -20.70 45.18 -18.99
N GLN A 444 -19.63 45.88 -19.37
CA GLN A 444 -19.68 47.34 -19.52
C GLN A 444 -20.64 47.77 -20.62
N GLN A 445 -20.67 47.08 -21.76
CA GLN A 445 -21.61 47.38 -22.84
C GLN A 445 -23.07 47.16 -22.40
N GLN A 446 -23.34 46.06 -21.70
CA GLN A 446 -24.67 45.80 -21.13
C GLN A 446 -25.10 46.90 -20.16
N TYR A 447 -24.18 47.36 -19.31
CA TYR A 447 -24.45 48.46 -18.38
C TYR A 447 -24.75 49.78 -19.08
N LEU A 448 -23.98 50.13 -20.12
CA LEU A 448 -24.23 51.33 -20.92
C LEU A 448 -25.56 51.26 -21.66
N GLN A 449 -25.91 50.10 -22.23
CA GLN A 449 -27.19 49.88 -22.89
C GLN A 449 -28.36 50.02 -21.91
N TYR A 450 -28.22 49.46 -20.71
CA TYR A 450 -29.18 49.61 -19.62
C TYR A 450 -29.39 51.09 -19.25
N ASN A 451 -28.30 51.85 -19.06
CA ASN A 451 -28.39 53.28 -18.74
C ASN A 451 -29.04 54.10 -19.88
N GLN A 452 -28.77 53.75 -21.15
CA GLN A 452 -29.41 54.41 -22.29
C GLN A 452 -30.92 54.13 -22.32
N GLN A 453 -31.35 52.90 -22.02
CA GLN A 453 -32.78 52.57 -21.92
C GLN A 453 -33.47 53.36 -20.80
N GLN A 454 -32.80 53.54 -19.66
CA GLN A 454 -33.33 54.32 -18.55
C GLN A 454 -33.54 55.80 -18.91
N GLN A 455 -32.72 56.39 -19.78
CA GLN A 455 -32.92 57.76 -20.26
C GLN A 455 -34.16 57.92 -21.16
N TYR A 456 -34.56 56.87 -21.89
CA TYR A 456 -35.70 56.93 -22.82
C TYR A 456 -37.03 56.55 -22.18
N ASN A 457 -37.05 55.92 -21.00
CA ASN A 457 -38.30 55.47 -20.37
C ASN A 457 -38.25 55.48 -18.82
N PRO A 458 -38.30 56.66 -18.18
CA PRO A 458 -38.08 56.81 -16.73
C PRO A 458 -39.18 56.22 -15.82
N HIS A 459 -40.26 55.66 -16.37
CA HIS A 459 -41.39 55.13 -15.59
C HIS A 459 -41.37 53.60 -15.37
N LEU A 460 -40.37 52.87 -15.86
CA LEU A 460 -40.18 51.41 -15.62
C LEU A 460 -39.27 51.17 -14.40
N SER A 461 -39.70 51.62 -13.22
CA SER A 461 -38.74 51.93 -12.14
C SER A 461 -38.30 50.80 -11.19
N TYR A 462 -38.91 49.62 -11.08
CA TYR A 462 -38.47 48.66 -10.03
C TYR A 462 -38.46 47.18 -10.39
N SER A 463 -39.32 46.71 -11.30
CA SER A 463 -39.44 45.25 -11.54
C SER A 463 -38.30 44.64 -12.37
N VAL A 464 -37.60 45.40 -13.21
CA VAL A 464 -36.57 44.87 -14.13
C VAL A 464 -35.18 44.85 -13.48
N VAL A 465 -34.93 45.69 -12.48
CA VAL A 465 -33.62 45.80 -11.81
C VAL A 465 -33.31 44.55 -11.00
N ASP A 466 -34.30 44.03 -10.27
CA ASP A 466 -34.15 42.82 -9.47
C ASP A 466 -33.87 41.59 -10.35
N GLN A 467 -34.52 41.52 -11.52
CA GLN A 467 -34.33 40.42 -12.46
C GLN A 467 -32.91 40.42 -13.08
N TYR A 468 -32.33 41.60 -13.31
CA TYR A 468 -30.96 41.72 -13.82
C TYR A 468 -29.91 41.37 -12.76
N SER A 469 -30.16 41.76 -11.49
CA SER A 469 -29.34 41.37 -10.34
C SER A 469 -29.27 39.86 -10.17
N GLU A 470 -30.43 39.18 -10.26
CA GLU A 470 -30.51 37.72 -10.12
C GLU A 470 -29.76 36.98 -11.24
N LEU A 471 -29.84 37.49 -12.47
CA LEU A 471 -29.16 36.91 -13.63
C LEU A 471 -27.64 37.11 -13.58
N GLN A 472 -27.16 38.26 -13.07
CA GLN A 472 -25.73 38.45 -12.79
C GLN A 472 -25.22 37.51 -11.69
N GLN A 473 -26.02 37.29 -10.64
CA GLN A 473 -25.65 36.37 -9.58
C GLN A 473 -25.57 34.92 -10.07
N GLN A 474 -26.50 34.49 -10.95
CA GLN A 474 -26.42 33.18 -11.60
C GLN A 474 -25.18 33.04 -12.50
N LEU A 475 -24.87 34.08 -13.29
CA LEU A 475 -23.70 34.04 -14.17
C LEU A 475 -22.38 33.96 -13.38
N TYR A 476 -22.31 34.66 -12.24
CA TYR A 476 -21.17 34.61 -11.33
C TYR A 476 -20.98 33.20 -10.73
N LEU A 477 -22.08 32.56 -10.29
CA LEU A 477 -22.05 31.19 -9.79
C LEU A 477 -21.62 30.19 -10.89
N GLN A 478 -22.08 30.39 -12.13
CA GLN A 478 -21.69 29.55 -13.26
C GLN A 478 -20.19 29.66 -13.58
N GLN A 479 -19.61 30.86 -13.53
CA GLN A 479 -18.17 31.05 -13.76
C GLN A 479 -17.31 30.38 -12.68
N ASN A 480 -17.70 30.47 -11.41
CA ASN A 480 -16.97 29.83 -10.32
C ASN A 480 -16.97 28.30 -10.44
N LEU A 481 -18.04 27.69 -10.96
CA LEU A 481 -18.09 26.25 -11.22
C LEU A 481 -17.10 25.85 -12.34
N VAL A 482 -17.03 26.62 -13.43
CA VAL A 482 -16.09 26.35 -14.53
C VAL A 482 -14.62 26.50 -14.09
N ALA A 483 -14.31 27.51 -13.29
CA ALA A 483 -12.95 27.73 -12.77
C ALA A 483 -12.46 26.57 -11.87
N GLN A 484 -13.37 25.85 -11.22
CA GLN A 484 -13.07 24.66 -10.43
C GLN A 484 -12.99 23.37 -11.28
N GLY A 485 -13.04 23.47 -12.61
CA GLY A 485 -12.95 22.32 -13.51
C GLY A 485 -14.27 21.59 -13.75
N TYR A 486 -15.40 22.11 -13.25
CA TYR A 486 -16.72 21.56 -13.56
C TYR A 486 -17.19 22.09 -14.92
N ALA A 487 -16.94 21.33 -15.99
CA ALA A 487 -17.55 21.59 -17.28
C ALA A 487 -19.09 21.39 -17.18
N PRO A 488 -19.92 22.32 -17.67
CA PRO A 488 -21.37 22.15 -17.68
C PRO A 488 -21.71 20.91 -18.51
N GLN A 489 -22.32 19.90 -17.90
CA GLN A 489 -22.81 18.73 -18.64
C GLN A 489 -23.97 19.17 -19.53
N GLU A 490 -23.73 19.32 -20.83
CA GLU A 490 -24.80 19.41 -21.81
C GLU A 490 -25.70 18.18 -21.66
N ARG A 491 -26.91 18.36 -21.13
CA ARG A 491 -27.97 17.35 -21.24
C ARG A 491 -28.32 17.22 -22.72
N ARG A 492 -27.66 16.28 -23.41
CA ARG A 492 -28.13 15.79 -24.72
C ARG A 492 -29.48 15.11 -24.50
N VAL A 493 -30.55 15.86 -24.71
CA VAL A 493 -31.90 15.31 -24.83
C VAL A 493 -31.91 14.47 -26.10
N TRP A 494 -31.85 13.15 -25.94
CA TRP A 494 -32.13 12.21 -27.02
C TRP A 494 -33.61 12.38 -27.39
N LYS A 495 -33.88 13.05 -28.52
CA LYS A 495 -35.19 12.94 -29.18
C LYS A 495 -35.28 11.53 -29.75
N ALA A 496 -36.07 10.67 -29.11
CA ALA A 496 -36.56 9.45 -29.73
C ALA A 496 -37.45 9.85 -30.91
N GLY A 497 -37.05 9.47 -32.13
CA GLY A 497 -37.89 9.58 -33.32
C GLY A 497 -38.87 8.43 -33.36
N ASN A 498 -40.15 8.76 -33.59
CA ASN A 498 -41.19 7.85 -34.05
C ASN A 498 -41.01 7.52 -35.52
#